data_AF-A0A1Z5HSC1-F1
#
_entry.id   AF-A0A1Z5HSC1-F1
#
_cell.length_a   1.000
_cell.length_b   1.000
_cell.length_c   1.000
_cell.angle_alpha   90.00
_cell.angle_beta   90.00
_cell.angle_gamma   90.00
#
_symmetry.space_group_name_H-M   'P 1'
#
loop_
_entity.id
_entity.type
_entity.pdbx_description
1 polymer ?
#
loop_
_entity_poly.entity_id
_entity_poly.type
_entity_poly.pdbx_seq_one_letter_code
_entity_poly.pdbx_strand_id
1 'polypeptide(L)'
;MLPMYLVKQNFNCKSIGNIEEHVRAELDKMGIQKKVFPGMKLCLPYGSRGFPYGVRVIRTIIETFKAWGADPFIIPAMGSHGGG
;
A
#
# COMPACT_ATOMS: atom_id res chain seq x y z
N MET A 1 26.20 20.79 26.83
CA MET A 1 25.59 19.49 26.50
C MET A 1 24.09 19.64 26.72
N LEU A 2 23.24 19.36 25.73
CA LEU A 2 21.79 19.46 25.93
C LEU A 2 21.30 18.31 26.83
N PRO A 3 20.32 18.54 27.74
CA PRO A 3 19.77 17.49 28.58
C PRO A 3 19.01 16.45 27.75
N MET A 4 19.18 15.16 28.06
CA MET A 4 18.34 14.08 27.54
C MET A 4 17.09 13.94 28.40
N TYR A 5 15.95 13.69 27.74
CA TYR A 5 14.66 13.47 28.40
C TYR A 5 14.11 12.10 28.04
N LEU A 6 13.51 11.43 29.03
CA LEU A 6 12.75 10.21 28.80
C LEU A 6 11.40 10.57 28.15
N VAL A 7 11.12 9.98 26.99
CA VAL A 7 9.83 10.11 26.31
C VAL A 7 9.12 8.76 26.32
N LYS A 8 7.94 8.71 26.91
CA LYS A 8 7.04 7.55 26.82
C LYS A 8 6.05 7.75 25.68
N GLN A 9 6.06 6.85 24.70
CA GLN A 9 5.07 6.82 23.63
C GLN A 9 4.09 5.68 23.88
N ASN A 10 2.80 6.00 23.94
CA ASN A 10 1.73 5.01 23.99
C ASN A 10 1.16 4.86 22.57
N PHE A 11 1.37 3.70 21.96
CA PHE A 11 0.80 3.38 20.66
C PHE A 11 -0.55 2.69 20.82
N ASN A 12 -1.45 2.94 19.87
CA ASN A 12 -2.70 2.22 19.78
C ASN A 12 -2.43 0.77 19.32
N CYS A 13 -2.94 -0.21 20.06
CA CYS A 13 -2.77 -1.64 19.76
C CYS A 13 -3.87 -2.22 18.85
N LYS A 14 -4.69 -1.38 18.21
CA LYS A 14 -5.64 -1.84 17.19
C LYS A 14 -4.89 -2.51 16.04
N SER A 15 -5.40 -3.65 15.60
CA SER A 15 -4.84 -4.43 14.50
C SER A 15 -5.93 -4.83 13.51
N ILE A 16 -5.52 -5.13 12.29
CA ILE A 16 -6.38 -5.67 11.24
C ILE A 16 -6.11 -7.17 11.20
N GLY A 17 -7.15 -7.98 11.43
CA GLY A 17 -7.03 -9.45 11.41
C GLY A 17 -6.86 -10.01 10.00
N ASN A 18 -7.67 -9.54 9.05
CA ASN A 18 -7.63 -9.96 7.65
C ASN A 18 -7.24 -8.78 6.75
N ILE A 19 -5.98 -8.77 6.33
CA ILE A 19 -5.40 -7.68 5.53
C ILE A 19 -6.01 -7.64 4.14
N GLU A 20 -6.17 -8.80 3.50
CA GLU A 20 -6.68 -8.91 2.14
C GLU A 20 -8.13 -8.42 2.04
N GLU A 21 -8.98 -8.83 2.98
CA GLU A 21 -10.37 -8.39 3.06
C GLU A 21 -10.48 -6.88 3.32
N HIS A 22 -9.70 -6.38 4.27
CA HIS A 22 -9.69 -4.95 4.60
C HIS A 22 -9.27 -4.07 3.42
N VAL A 23 -8.22 -4.47 2.68
CA VAL A 23 -7.77 -3.76 1.49
C VAL A 23 -8.84 -3.73 0.41
N ARG A 24 -9.52 -4.85 0.13
CA ARG A 24 -10.61 -4.90 -0.85
C ARG A 24 -11.77 -4.00 -0.44
N ALA A 25 -12.19 -4.07 0.82
CA ALA A 25 -13.26 -3.23 1.34
C ALA A 25 -12.95 -1.73 1.22
N GLU A 26 -11.70 -1.31 1.48
CA GLU A 26 -11.30 0.09 1.30
C GLU A 26 -11.28 0.51 -0.18
N LEU A 27 -10.79 -0.35 -1.09
CA LEU A 27 -10.85 -0.08 -2.54
C LEU A 27 -12.28 0.06 -3.06
N ASP A 28 -13.19 -0.80 -2.59
CA ASP A 28 -14.62 -0.78 -2.95
C ASP A 28 -15.29 0.48 -2.42
N LYS A 29 -15.02 0.85 -1.16
CA LYS A 29 -15.52 2.08 -0.52
C LYS A 29 -15.09 3.34 -1.26
N MET A 30 -13.87 3.36 -1.80
CA MET A 30 -13.40 4.46 -2.64
C MET A 30 -14.08 4.51 -4.02
N GLY A 31 -14.79 3.46 -4.43
CA GLY A 31 -15.50 3.37 -5.71
C GLY A 31 -14.57 3.41 -6.92
N ILE A 32 -13.29 3.06 -6.74
CA ILE A 32 -12.25 3.19 -7.78
C ILE A 32 -12.54 2.28 -8.96
N GLN A 33 -13.19 1.13 -8.73
CA GLN A 33 -13.58 0.19 -9.78
C GLN A 33 -14.28 0.87 -10.97
N LYS A 34 -15.09 1.91 -10.72
CA LYS A 34 -15.82 2.65 -11.77
C LYS A 34 -14.91 3.39 -12.77
N LYS A 35 -13.63 3.57 -12.43
CA LYS A 35 -12.62 4.23 -13.26
C LYS A 35 -11.72 3.23 -13.98
N VAL A 36 -11.84 1.94 -13.69
CA VAL A 36 -10.99 0.90 -14.27
C VAL A 36 -11.66 0.36 -15.52
N PHE A 37 -10.87 0.22 -16.59
CA PHE A 37 -11.31 -0.37 -17.85
C PHE A 37 -10.37 -1.51 -18.27
N PRO A 38 -10.86 -2.50 -19.03
CA PRO A 38 -10.05 -3.61 -19.51
C PRO A 38 -8.81 -3.14 -20.28
N GLY A 39 -7.65 -3.72 -19.96
CA GLY A 39 -6.36 -3.37 -20.56
C GLY A 39 -5.74 -2.07 -20.03
N MET A 40 -6.33 -1.43 -19.01
CA MET A 40 -5.74 -0.25 -18.38
C MET A 40 -4.36 -0.59 -17.81
N LYS A 41 -3.29 0.01 -18.34
CA LYS A 41 -1.96 -0.08 -17.73
C LYS A 41 -1.91 0.72 -16.44
N LEU A 42 -1.74 0.04 -15.31
CA LEU A 42 -1.80 0.65 -13.99
C LEU A 42 -0.42 0.61 -13.30
N CYS A 43 0.17 1.79 -13.13
CA CYS A 43 1.45 1.92 -12.44
C CYS A 43 1.24 1.93 -10.92
N LEU A 44 1.93 1.03 -10.20
CA LEU A 44 1.90 0.95 -8.74
C LEU A 44 3.30 1.26 -8.15
N PRO A 45 3.50 2.44 -7.55
CA PRO A 45 4.76 2.77 -6.89
C PRO A 45 4.92 2.00 -5.57
N TYR A 46 6.08 1.39 -5.34
CA TYR A 46 6.44 0.77 -4.07
C TYR A 46 7.92 0.97 -3.74
N GLY A 47 8.23 1.30 -2.48
CA GLY A 47 9.58 1.65 -2.03
C GLY A 47 9.99 0.94 -0.74
N SER A 48 11.21 1.21 -0.27
CA SER A 48 11.82 0.52 0.88
C SER A 48 11.29 0.93 2.25
N ARG A 49 10.44 1.96 2.31
CA ARG A 49 9.77 2.37 3.55
C ARG A 49 8.77 1.28 3.95
N GLY A 50 9.21 0.42 4.86
CA GLY A 50 8.41 -0.70 5.35
C GLY A 50 7.18 -0.23 6.14
N PHE A 51 6.10 -0.99 6.01
CA PHE A 51 4.93 -0.94 6.88
C PHE A 51 4.41 -2.37 7.09
N PRO A 52 3.62 -2.63 8.16
CA PRO A 52 3.12 -3.96 8.45
C PRO A 52 2.41 -4.59 7.25
N TYR A 53 2.79 -5.82 6.92
CA TYR A 53 2.18 -6.61 5.84
C TYR A 53 2.27 -6.00 4.43
N GLY A 54 3.24 -5.11 4.16
CA GLY A 54 3.32 -4.38 2.90
C GLY A 54 3.22 -5.25 1.64
N VAL A 55 3.93 -6.39 1.59
CA VAL A 55 3.85 -7.33 0.47
C VAL A 55 2.42 -7.88 0.26
N ARG A 56 1.70 -8.20 1.34
CA ARG A 56 0.32 -8.70 1.27
C ARG A 56 -0.63 -7.62 0.75
N VAL A 57 -0.47 -6.38 1.22
CA VAL A 57 -1.25 -5.23 0.74
C VAL A 57 -1.04 -5.01 -0.76
N ILE A 58 0.23 -4.92 -1.18
CA ILE A 58 0.59 -4.68 -2.58
C ILE A 58 0.08 -5.80 -3.49
N ARG A 59 0.24 -7.06 -3.09
CA ARG A 59 -0.30 -8.21 -3.83
C ARG A 59 -1.83 -8.13 -3.96
N THR A 60 -2.53 -7.83 -2.86
CA THR A 60 -4.01 -7.74 -2.87
C THR A 60 -4.49 -6.65 -3.81
N ILE A 61 -3.83 -5.49 -3.82
CA ILE A 61 -4.13 -4.40 -4.75
C ILE A 61 -3.97 -4.90 -6.19
N ILE A 62 -2.82 -5.50 -6.53
CA ILE A 62 -2.54 -6.03 -7.86
C ILE A 62 -3.60 -7.05 -8.31
N GLU A 63 -3.94 -8.02 -7.46
CA GLU A 63 -4.95 -9.04 -7.76
C GLU A 63 -6.33 -8.43 -7.99
N THR A 64 -6.71 -7.45 -7.16
CA THR A 64 -8.00 -6.75 -7.28
C THR A 64 -8.09 -5.99 -8.60
N PHE A 65 -7.05 -5.23 -8.96
CA PHE A 65 -7.04 -4.49 -10.22
C PHE A 65 -6.98 -5.42 -11.45
N LYS A 66 -6.26 -6.55 -11.38
CA LYS A 66 -6.30 -7.59 -12.42
C LYS A 66 -7.69 -8.18 -12.58
N ALA A 67 -8.40 -8.45 -11.48
CA ALA A 67 -9.77 -8.94 -11.51
C ALA A 67 -10.75 -7.93 -12.14
N TRP A 68 -10.45 -6.63 -12.05
CA TRP A 68 -11.19 -5.56 -12.74
C TRP A 68 -10.74 -5.33 -14.20
N GLY A 69 -9.82 -6.15 -14.71
CA GLY A 69 -9.37 -6.12 -16.10
C GLY A 69 -8.17 -5.20 -16.37
N ALA A 70 -7.55 -4.60 -15.35
CA ALA A 70 -6.35 -3.79 -15.53
C ALA A 70 -5.09 -4.66 -15.71
N ASP A 71 -4.02 -4.05 -16.22
CA ASP A 71 -2.68 -4.61 -16.36
C ASP A 71 -1.69 -3.84 -15.44
N PRO A 72 -1.63 -4.19 -14.14
CA PRO A 72 -0.80 -3.48 -13.18
C PRO A 72 0.68 -3.89 -13.24
N PHE A 73 1.57 -2.92 -13.06
CA PHE A 73 3.01 -3.12 -12.94
C PHE A 73 3.60 -2.25 -11.82
N ILE A 74 4.68 -2.74 -11.19
CA ILE A 74 5.32 -2.06 -10.06
C ILE A 74 6.49 -1.21 -10.57
N ILE A 75 6.62 0.00 -10.04
CA ILE A 75 7.84 0.81 -10.20
C ILE A 75 8.47 1.08 -8.83
N PRO A 76 9.82 1.15 -8.76
CA PRO A 76 10.50 1.50 -7.53
C PRO A 76 10.25 2.98 -7.17
N ALA A 77 9.69 3.22 -5.98
CA ALA A 77 9.41 4.56 -5.45
C ALA A 77 10.43 4.95 -4.36
N MET A 78 11.71 4.96 -4.73
CA MET A 78 12.84 5.12 -3.81
C MET A 78 13.34 6.57 -3.69
N GLY A 79 12.91 7.47 -4.59
CA GLY A 79 13.40 8.85 -4.64
C GLY A 79 14.93 8.90 -4.79
N SER A 80 15.58 9.83 -4.09
CA SER A 80 17.05 9.98 -4.10
C SER A 80 17.82 8.74 -3.62
N HIS A 81 17.16 7.80 -2.93
CA HIS A 81 17.80 6.56 -2.48
C HIS A 81 17.89 5.52 -3.60
N GLY A 82 17.20 5.74 -4.73
CA GLY A 82 17.17 4.83 -5.87
C GLY A 82 18.32 4.99 -6.86
N GLY A 83 19.22 5.97 -6.65
CA GLY A 83 20.40 6.16 -7.49
C GLY A 83 20.09 6.31 -8.99
N GLY A 84 19.14 7.20 -9.31
CA GLY A 84 18.55 7.37 -10.65
C GLY A 84 19.54 7.42 -11.82
#